data_AF-A0A7J6RI88-F1
#
_entry.id   AF-A0A7J6RI88-F1
#
_cell.length_a   1.000
_cell.length_b   1.000
_cell.length_c   1.000
_cell.angle_alpha   90.00
_cell.angle_beta   90.00
_cell.angle_gamma   90.00
#
_symmetry.space_group_name_H-M   'P 1'
#
loop_
_entity.id
_entity.type
_entity.pdbx_description
1 polymer ?
#
loop_
_entity_poly.entity_id
_entity_poly.type
_entity_poly.pdbx_seq_one_letter_code
_entity_poly.pdbx_strand_id
1 'polypeptide(L)'
;PDSLFLARGNHESRNMNQLYGFKGEVEAKYDETLYNLFCEAFCLLPLAHVINDTVFVTHGGLFSKDGVTLNDIRAVDRDQEPPDSGLMTEMLWSDPMSVRGRAPSQRGVGVMFGEDVTRNFLETNNLQLVVRSHEMKDEGYEV
;
A
#
# COMPACT_ATOMS: atom_id res chain seq x y z
N PRO A 1 21.37 -0.07 8.18
CA PRO A 1 20.10 0.10 7.42
C PRO A 1 19.27 -1.20 7.36
N ASP A 2 19.87 -2.37 7.55
CA ASP A 2 19.23 -3.68 7.32
C ASP A 2 18.47 -4.27 8.52
N SER A 3 18.25 -3.46 9.57
CA SER A 3 17.61 -3.90 10.81
C SER A 3 16.16 -3.44 10.95
N LEU A 4 15.72 -2.46 10.14
CA LEU A 4 14.37 -1.90 10.14
C LEU A 4 13.98 -1.54 8.71
N PHE A 5 12.80 -2.01 8.29
CA PHE A 5 12.26 -1.78 6.96
C PHE A 5 10.94 -1.03 7.08
N LEU A 6 10.79 0.05 6.32
CA LEU A 6 9.59 0.86 6.28
C LEU A 6 8.94 0.70 4.91
N ALA A 7 7.63 0.41 4.89
CA ALA A 7 6.82 0.43 3.68
C ALA A 7 5.93 1.67 3.68
N ARG A 8 5.66 2.22 2.50
CA ARG A 8 4.74 3.33 2.33
C ARG A 8 3.30 2.86 2.59
N GLY A 9 2.55 3.61 3.38
CA GLY A 9 1.09 3.50 3.49
C GLY A 9 0.39 4.64 2.76
N ASN A 10 -0.95 4.59 2.73
CA ASN A 10 -1.73 5.66 2.10
C ASN A 10 -1.62 6.99 2.85
N HIS A 11 -1.36 6.94 4.16
CA HIS A 11 -1.18 8.12 5.00
C HIS A 11 0.18 8.81 4.82
N GLU A 12 1.17 8.19 4.19
CA GLU A 12 2.43 8.82 3.78
C GLU A 12 2.25 9.53 2.40
N SER A 13 1.25 10.40 2.33
CA SER A 13 0.89 11.21 1.16
C SER A 13 0.41 12.60 1.59
N ARG A 14 0.63 13.61 0.73
CA ARG A 14 0.27 15.01 1.03
C ARG A 14 -1.22 15.18 1.32
N ASN A 15 -2.07 14.53 0.53
CA ASN A 15 -3.52 14.62 0.69
C ASN A 15 -3.95 14.12 2.08
N MET A 16 -3.47 12.94 2.49
CA MET A 16 -3.83 12.38 3.80
C MET A 16 -3.20 13.18 4.94
N ASN A 17 -1.97 13.67 4.81
CA ASN A 17 -1.33 14.49 5.84
C ASN A 17 -2.05 15.82 6.09
N GLN A 18 -2.60 16.44 5.04
CA GLN A 18 -3.39 17.67 5.14
C GLN A 18 -4.73 17.43 5.85
N LEU A 19 -5.43 16.35 5.49
CA LEU A 19 -6.75 16.05 6.04
C LEU A 19 -6.68 15.51 7.48
N TYR A 20 -5.67 14.70 7.80
CA TYR A 20 -5.59 13.93 9.04
C TYR A 20 -4.51 14.42 10.02
N GLY A 21 -4.01 15.64 9.82
CA GLY A 21 -3.32 16.39 10.87
C GLY A 21 -1.79 16.33 10.89
N PHE A 22 -1.15 15.40 10.17
CA PHE A 22 0.33 15.33 10.16
C PHE A 22 0.97 16.62 9.65
N LYS A 23 0.43 17.23 8.59
CA LYS A 23 0.91 18.54 8.10
C LYS A 23 0.82 19.59 9.20
N GLY A 24 -0.36 19.73 9.80
CA GLY A 24 -0.60 20.71 10.86
C GLY A 24 0.28 20.50 12.09
N GLU A 25 0.57 19.23 12.44
CA GLU A 25 1.47 18.91 13.54
C GLU A 25 2.92 19.34 13.25
N VAL A 26 3.44 19.02 12.06
CA VAL A 26 4.82 19.39 11.69
C VAL A 26 4.97 20.90 11.62
N GLU A 27 4.03 21.62 11.00
CA GLU A 27 4.08 23.08 10.91
C GLU A 27 3.92 23.76 12.27
N ALA A 28 3.14 23.19 13.19
CA ALA A 28 2.98 23.74 14.54
C ALA A 28 4.21 23.53 15.43
N LYS A 29 4.91 22.41 15.27
CA LYS A 29 6.11 22.07 16.07
C LYS A 29 7.42 22.56 15.45
N TYR A 30 7.44 22.74 14.13
CA TYR A 30 8.60 23.08 13.32
C TYR A 30 8.23 24.13 12.27
N ASP A 31 8.28 23.78 10.98
CA ASP A 31 7.96 24.68 9.86
C ASP A 31 7.52 23.89 8.60
N GLU A 32 7.07 24.64 7.60
CA GLU A 32 6.65 24.10 6.30
C GLU A 32 7.81 23.46 5.52
N THR A 33 9.05 23.91 5.74
CA THR A 33 10.22 23.34 5.05
C THR A 33 10.44 21.90 5.50
N LEU A 34 10.37 21.62 6.80
CA LEU A 34 10.47 20.25 7.32
C LEU A 34 9.32 19.37 6.84
N TYR A 35 8.09 19.90 6.77
CA TYR A 35 6.96 19.14 6.22
C TYR A 35 7.20 18.73 4.75
N ASN A 36 7.72 19.64 3.92
CA ASN A 36 8.05 19.33 2.54
C ASN A 36 9.14 18.27 2.43
N LEU A 37 10.16 18.30 3.31
CA LEU A 37 11.18 17.25 3.39
C LEU A 37 10.59 15.89 3.79
N PHE A 38 9.61 15.84 4.71
CA PHE A 38 8.89 14.59 5.00
C PHE A 38 8.14 14.06 3.78
N CYS A 39 7.48 14.94 3.02
CA CYS A 39 6.76 14.52 1.82
C CYS A 39 7.71 13.94 0.76
N GLU A 40 8.86 14.57 0.54
CA GLU A 40 9.91 14.05 -0.35
C GLU A 40 10.42 12.69 0.15
N ALA A 41 10.68 12.54 1.45
CA ALA A 41 11.09 11.27 2.02
C ALA A 41 10.02 10.17 1.89
N PHE A 42 8.74 10.51 2.04
CA PHE A 42 7.62 9.58 1.86
C PHE A 42 7.49 9.07 0.43
N CYS A 43 7.78 9.91 -0.57
CA CYS A 43 7.88 9.48 -1.98
C CYS A 43 8.97 8.42 -2.20
N LEU A 44 9.98 8.39 -1.33
CA LEU A 44 11.07 7.43 -1.43
C LEU A 44 10.81 6.08 -0.74
N LEU A 45 9.74 5.97 0.05
CA LEU A 45 9.42 4.73 0.76
C LEU A 45 9.06 3.59 -0.23
N PRO A 46 9.61 2.37 -0.04
CA PRO A 46 9.22 1.19 -0.80
C PRO A 46 7.72 0.90 -0.68
N LEU A 47 7.10 0.44 -1.78
CA LEU A 47 5.66 0.13 -1.80
C LEU A 47 5.33 -1.26 -1.24
N ALA A 48 6.27 -2.20 -1.32
CA ALA A 48 6.09 -3.57 -0.87
C ALA A 48 7.43 -4.23 -0.53
N HIS A 49 7.37 -5.34 0.21
CA HIS A 49 8.51 -6.19 0.54
C HIS A 49 8.19 -7.65 0.23
N VAL A 50 9.23 -8.44 -0.04
CA VAL A 50 9.12 -9.90 -0.13
C VAL A 50 10.11 -10.51 0.86
N ILE A 51 9.59 -11.33 1.78
CA ILE A 51 10.40 -12.00 2.81
C ILE A 51 10.61 -13.45 2.38
N ASN A 52 11.88 -13.89 2.39
CA ASN A 52 12.30 -15.25 2.03
C ASN A 52 11.69 -15.76 0.71
N ASP A 53 11.54 -14.87 -0.28
CA ASP A 53 10.93 -15.16 -1.59
C ASP A 53 9.53 -15.83 -1.52
N THR A 54 8.81 -15.70 -0.41
CA THR A 54 7.58 -16.45 -0.13
C THR A 54 6.44 -15.61 0.43
N VAL A 55 6.74 -14.56 1.19
CA VAL A 55 5.72 -13.70 1.82
C VAL A 55 5.76 -12.31 1.21
N PHE A 56 4.69 -11.91 0.53
CA PHE A 56 4.53 -10.56 0.01
C PHE A 56 3.85 -9.66 1.04
N VAL A 57 4.45 -8.50 1.31
CA VAL A 57 3.98 -7.54 2.31
C VAL A 57 3.70 -6.21 1.64
N THR A 58 2.48 -5.71 1.78
CA THR A 58 2.04 -4.39 1.28
C THR A 58 1.10 -3.72 2.29
N HIS A 59 0.88 -2.42 2.20
CA HIS A 59 0.00 -1.72 3.14
C HIS A 59 -1.49 -2.04 2.89
N GLY A 60 -1.96 -1.72 1.68
CA GLY A 60 -3.31 -1.92 1.16
C GLY A 60 -3.53 -3.36 0.72
N GLY A 61 -3.40 -3.64 -0.57
CA GLY A 61 -3.66 -4.99 -1.07
C GLY A 61 -3.29 -5.21 -2.53
N LEU A 62 -4.10 -6.02 -3.20
CA LEU A 62 -3.85 -6.51 -4.55
C LEU A 62 -4.58 -5.69 -5.63
N PHE A 63 -4.48 -6.17 -6.86
CA PHE A 63 -4.66 -5.37 -8.05
C PHE A 63 -6.00 -5.60 -8.75
N SER A 64 -6.46 -4.58 -9.46
CA SER A 64 -7.67 -4.63 -10.28
C SER A 64 -7.53 -5.51 -11.53
N LYS A 65 -6.29 -5.83 -11.93
CA LYS A 65 -5.97 -6.71 -13.06
C LYS A 65 -5.21 -7.97 -12.62
N ASP A 66 -5.41 -9.04 -13.37
CA ASP A 66 -4.64 -10.28 -13.20
C ASP A 66 -3.27 -10.20 -13.90
N GLY A 67 -2.37 -11.11 -13.52
CA GLY A 67 -1.05 -11.24 -14.14
C GLY A 67 -0.02 -10.20 -13.70
N VAL A 68 -0.31 -9.41 -12.66
CA VAL A 68 0.70 -8.52 -12.07
C VAL A 68 1.81 -9.34 -11.44
N THR A 69 3.05 -9.07 -11.86
CA THR A 69 4.24 -9.75 -11.39
C THR A 69 5.03 -8.90 -10.38
N LEU A 70 5.92 -9.53 -9.62
CA LEU A 70 6.89 -8.83 -8.78
C LEU A 70 7.79 -7.88 -9.59
N ASN A 71 8.02 -8.16 -10.88
CA ASN A 71 8.79 -7.27 -11.75
C ASN A 71 8.01 -6.02 -12.14
N ASP A 72 6.70 -6.14 -12.36
CA ASP A 72 5.83 -4.97 -12.59
C ASP A 72 5.84 -4.04 -11.38
N ILE A 73 5.78 -4.62 -10.16
CA ILE A 73 5.84 -3.86 -8.90
C ILE A 73 7.19 -3.15 -8.74
N ARG A 74 8.31 -3.83 -9.02
CA ARG A 74 9.66 -3.22 -8.97
C ARG A 74 9.85 -2.10 -9.99
N ALA A 75 9.14 -2.15 -11.12
CA ALA A 75 9.22 -1.15 -12.18
C ALA A 75 8.32 0.07 -11.95
N VAL A 76 7.49 0.08 -10.90
CA VAL A 76 6.67 1.25 -10.55
C VAL A 76 7.57 2.42 -10.20
N ASP A 77 7.41 3.53 -10.90
CA ASP A 77 7.99 4.80 -10.51
C ASP A 77 7.27 5.31 -9.25
N ARG A 78 7.89 5.11 -8.09
CA ARG A 78 7.30 5.42 -6.79
C ARG A 78 7.64 6.82 -6.28
N ASP A 79 8.58 7.52 -6.91
CA ASP A 79 9.08 8.84 -6.47
C ASP A 79 8.12 9.98 -6.85
N GLN A 80 6.87 9.83 -6.41
CA GLN A 80 5.76 10.74 -6.67
C GLN A 80 4.66 10.57 -5.61
N GLU A 81 3.69 11.48 -5.61
CA GLU A 81 2.44 11.25 -4.88
C GLU A 81 1.66 10.08 -5.51
N PRO A 82 0.88 9.30 -4.74
CA PRO A 82 0.05 8.25 -5.31
C PRO A 82 -0.90 8.83 -6.37
N PRO A 83 -0.93 8.27 -7.60
CA PRO A 83 -1.87 8.69 -8.62
C PRO A 83 -3.32 8.28 -8.27
N ASP A 84 -4.30 8.71 -9.05
CA ASP A 84 -5.71 8.35 -8.85
C ASP A 84 -6.00 6.85 -9.07
N SER A 85 -5.14 6.17 -9.85
CA SER A 85 -5.28 4.74 -10.15
C SER A 85 -3.95 4.10 -10.55
N GLY A 86 -3.91 2.76 -10.57
CA GLY A 86 -2.75 1.98 -10.95
C GLY A 86 -2.12 1.21 -9.79
N LEU A 87 -1.02 0.51 -10.07
CA LEU A 87 -0.42 -0.44 -9.12
C LEU A 87 -0.02 0.22 -7.80
N MET A 88 0.56 1.42 -7.86
CA MET A 88 0.92 2.18 -6.67
C MET A 88 -0.29 2.45 -5.78
N THR A 89 -1.36 3.00 -6.35
CA THR A 89 -2.59 3.33 -5.64
C THR A 89 -3.24 2.09 -5.04
N GLU A 90 -3.33 1.01 -5.82
CA GLU A 90 -3.94 -0.25 -5.37
C GLU A 90 -3.14 -0.91 -4.22
N MET A 91 -1.81 -0.88 -4.27
CA MET A 91 -0.98 -1.35 -3.15
C MET A 91 -1.18 -0.56 -1.86
N LEU A 92 -1.60 0.71 -1.95
CA LEU A 92 -1.82 1.56 -0.78
C LEU A 92 -3.28 1.56 -0.29
N TRP A 93 -4.26 1.24 -1.15
CA TRP A 93 -5.69 1.48 -0.87
C TRP A 93 -6.63 0.29 -1.04
N SER A 94 -6.21 -0.78 -1.73
CA SER A 94 -7.10 -1.93 -1.95
C SER A 94 -7.35 -2.72 -0.67
N ASP A 95 -8.53 -3.34 -0.58
CA ASP A 95 -8.95 -4.16 0.56
C ASP A 95 -9.45 -5.55 0.12
N PRO A 96 -9.29 -6.59 0.95
CA PRO A 96 -9.88 -7.89 0.68
C PRO A 96 -11.40 -7.87 0.85
N MET A 97 -12.09 -8.81 0.21
CA MET A 97 -13.50 -9.09 0.46
C MET A 97 -13.77 -10.59 0.54
N SER A 98 -14.84 -10.96 1.23
CA SER A 98 -15.24 -12.38 1.43
C SER A 98 -15.81 -13.04 0.17
N VAL A 99 -16.23 -12.23 -0.82
CA VAL A 99 -16.81 -12.71 -2.08
C VAL A 99 -15.71 -12.87 -3.12
N ARG A 100 -15.82 -13.89 -3.98
CA ARG A 100 -14.89 -14.09 -5.11
C ARG A 100 -15.00 -12.97 -6.14
N GLY A 101 -13.92 -12.70 -6.84
CA GLY A 101 -13.81 -11.70 -7.90
C GLY A 101 -13.31 -10.34 -7.40
N ARG A 102 -13.81 -9.27 -8.01
CA ARG A 102 -13.43 -7.88 -7.71
C ARG A 102 -14.67 -7.01 -7.61
N ALA A 103 -14.63 -6.00 -6.76
CA ALA A 103 -15.69 -5.00 -6.63
C ALA A 103 -15.11 -3.59 -6.43
N PRO A 104 -15.90 -2.52 -6.70
CA PRO A 104 -15.48 -1.16 -6.38
C PRO A 104 -15.11 -1.01 -4.90
N SER A 105 -14.01 -0.30 -4.62
CA SER A 105 -13.59 0.01 -3.25
C SER A 105 -14.62 0.85 -2.52
N GLN A 106 -14.92 0.49 -1.27
CA GLN A 106 -15.77 1.29 -0.39
C GLN A 106 -15.12 2.64 -0.01
N ARG A 107 -13.80 2.78 -0.23
CA ARG A 107 -13.04 4.01 0.00
C ARG A 107 -13.13 4.99 -1.17
N GLY A 108 -13.73 4.59 -2.29
CA GLY A 108 -13.76 5.38 -3.53
C GLY A 108 -12.45 5.38 -4.32
N VAL A 109 -11.41 4.68 -3.83
CA VAL A 109 -10.10 4.52 -4.46
C VAL A 109 -9.56 3.11 -4.22
N GLY A 110 -8.85 2.54 -5.19
CA GLY A 110 -8.42 1.13 -5.17
C GLY A 110 -9.54 0.16 -5.54
N VAL A 111 -9.38 -1.11 -5.20
CA VAL A 111 -10.32 -2.19 -5.52
C VAL A 111 -10.56 -3.10 -4.32
N MET A 112 -11.76 -3.69 -4.22
CA MET A 112 -12.00 -4.82 -3.34
C MET A 112 -11.65 -6.11 -4.08
N PHE A 113 -10.91 -7.03 -3.46
CA PHE A 113 -10.47 -8.28 -4.12
C PHE A 113 -10.78 -9.54 -3.30
N GLY A 114 -11.23 -10.59 -3.96
CA GLY A 114 -11.58 -11.86 -3.34
C GLY A 114 -10.39 -12.81 -3.13
N GLU A 115 -10.67 -13.95 -2.49
CA GLU A 115 -9.71 -15.03 -2.27
C GLU A 115 -9.10 -15.59 -3.56
N ASP A 116 -9.85 -15.59 -4.66
CA ASP A 116 -9.42 -16.07 -5.97
C ASP A 116 -8.37 -15.17 -6.62
N VAL A 117 -8.51 -13.84 -6.44
CA VAL A 117 -7.50 -12.87 -6.86
C VAL A 117 -6.21 -13.06 -6.08
N THR A 118 -6.32 -13.27 -4.76
CA THR A 118 -5.16 -13.53 -3.89
C THR A 118 -4.44 -14.81 -4.31
N ARG A 119 -5.18 -15.89 -4.51
CA ARG A 119 -4.64 -17.18 -4.96
C ARG A 119 -3.92 -17.06 -6.30
N ASN A 120 -4.54 -16.41 -7.29
CA ASN A 120 -3.95 -16.20 -8.61
C ASN A 120 -2.63 -15.41 -8.54
N PHE A 121 -2.59 -14.34 -7.74
CA PHE A 121 -1.37 -13.54 -7.56
C PHE A 121 -0.24 -14.35 -6.90
N LEU A 122 -0.57 -15.14 -5.86
CA LEU A 122 0.39 -16.00 -5.17
C LEU A 122 0.97 -17.05 -6.12
N GLU A 123 0.11 -17.75 -6.87
CA GLU A 123 0.52 -18.76 -7.86
C GLU A 123 1.38 -18.15 -8.97
N THR A 124 0.96 -17.01 -9.53
CA THR A 124 1.68 -16.29 -10.60
C THR A 124 3.10 -15.92 -10.19
N ASN A 125 3.31 -15.60 -8.91
CA ASN A 125 4.58 -15.09 -8.39
C ASN A 125 5.36 -16.10 -7.53
N ASN A 126 4.89 -17.35 -7.45
CA ASN A 126 5.48 -18.40 -6.61
C ASN A 126 5.60 -17.98 -5.13
N LEU A 127 4.55 -17.35 -4.60
CA LEU A 127 4.43 -16.89 -3.22
C LEU A 127 3.45 -17.77 -2.44
N GLN A 128 3.46 -17.65 -1.12
CA GLN A 128 2.63 -18.43 -0.21
C GLN A 128 1.67 -17.60 0.63
N LEU A 129 2.01 -16.34 0.90
CA LEU A 129 1.24 -15.48 1.80
C LEU A 129 1.29 -14.02 1.35
N VAL A 130 0.15 -13.35 1.48
CA VAL A 130 0.06 -11.89 1.47
C VAL A 130 -0.17 -11.43 2.91
N VAL A 131 0.70 -10.56 3.40
CA VAL A 131 0.50 -9.85 4.68
C VAL A 131 0.19 -8.39 4.36
N ARG A 132 -0.85 -7.87 5.01
CA ARG A 132 -1.32 -6.50 4.80
C ARG A 132 -1.80 -5.84 6.09
N SER A 133 -2.14 -4.55 6.03
CA SER A 133 -2.63 -3.77 7.17
C SER A 133 -3.88 -2.97 6.81
N HIS A 134 -3.85 -1.63 6.83
CA HIS A 134 -4.84 -0.66 6.31
C HIS A 134 -6.33 -0.77 6.74
N GLU A 135 -6.76 -1.87 7.33
CA GLU A 135 -8.03 -2.03 8.04
C GLU A 135 -7.76 -2.22 9.54
N MET A 136 -8.58 -1.56 10.36
CA MET A 136 -8.67 -1.86 11.78
C MET A 136 -9.34 -3.23 11.95
N LYS A 137 -8.80 -4.06 12.85
CA LYS A 137 -9.38 -5.34 13.28
C LYS A 137 -9.44 -5.35 14.80
N ASP A 138 -10.54 -5.86 15.35
CA ASP A 138 -10.79 -5.83 16.80
C ASP A 138 -9.69 -6.56 17.59
N GLU A 139 -9.24 -7.72 17.10
CA GLU A 139 -8.17 -8.52 17.71
C GLU A 139 -6.76 -8.12 17.24
N GLY A 140 -6.65 -7.04 16.47
CA GLY A 140 -5.39 -6.58 15.87
C GLY A 140 -4.91 -7.38 14.65
N TYR A 141 -5.61 -8.46 14.27
CA TYR A 141 -5.39 -9.21 13.03
C TYR A 141 -6.66 -9.95 12.57
N GLU A 142 -6.66 -10.39 11.31
CA GLU A 142 -7.66 -11.30 10.72
C GLU A 142 -6.94 -12.20 9.70
N VAL A 143 -7.42 -13.44 9.51
CA VAL A 143 -6.87 -14.43 8.57
C VAL A 143 -7.89 -14.77 7.50
#